data_AF-A0A453EAI2-F1
#
_entry.id   AF-A0A453EAI2-F1
#
_cell.length_a   1.000
_cell.length_b   1.000
_cell.length_c   1.000
_cell.angle_alpha   90.00
_cell.angle_beta   90.00
_cell.angle_gamma   90.00
#
_symmetry.space_group_name_H-M   'P 1'
#
loop_
_entity.id
_entity.type
_entity.pdbx_description
1 polymer ?
#
loop_
_entity_poly.entity_id
_entity_poly.type
_entity_poly.pdbx_seq_one_letter_code
_entity_poly.pdbx_strand_id
1 'polypeptide(L)'
;MDLLGNPFKGVVGDVKGRASWYKDDWVAGLRTGFRILAPTMYIFFASALPVISFGEQLSNETDGILSTVETLASTAICGIIHAILGGQPLLIVGVAEPTIIMYTYLYKFAKKQPDLGEQLYLAWAGWVCIWTAIMLFLLAMFNASNVISRFTRVAGELFGMLITVLFLQQAIKGIVSEFSMPKDDEISDPSSPIYQFQWIYVNGLLGVIFSIGLLYTALKTRRARSWLYGIGWLRSFIADYGVPLMVIVWTAFSFTLPSKVPSGVPRRLFSPLPWESISLRHWTVAKDLFSVPPTYIFAAIVPALMVAGLYFFDHSVASQLAQQKEFNLKKPSAYHYDILVLGFMVLLCGLLGIPPSNGVLPQSPMHTRSLAVLKGQVSEMQTDLRHMLRTTVVRFAYPSSLFLPI
;
A
#
# COMPACT_ATOMS: atom_id res chain seq x y z
N MET A 1 -29.28 6.06 -20.55
CA MET A 1 -29.03 4.91 -21.46
C MET A 1 -27.85 5.18 -22.40
N ASP A 2 -26.88 6.02 -22.03
CA ASP A 2 -25.73 6.36 -22.89
C ASP A 2 -24.46 5.50 -22.65
N LEU A 3 -24.56 4.41 -21.86
CA LEU A 3 -23.39 3.58 -21.51
C LEU A 3 -22.82 2.80 -22.71
N LEU A 4 -23.63 2.47 -23.71
CA LEU A 4 -23.24 1.61 -24.85
C LEU A 4 -22.80 2.36 -26.11
N GLY A 5 -23.01 3.68 -26.19
CA GLY A 5 -23.00 4.39 -27.47
C GLY A 5 -21.61 4.56 -28.11
N ASN A 6 -20.52 4.51 -27.34
CA ASN A 6 -19.14 4.56 -27.85
C ASN A 6 -18.16 3.97 -26.83
N PRO A 7 -17.67 2.72 -27.01
CA PRO A 7 -16.62 2.18 -26.15
C PRO A 7 -15.38 3.07 -26.23
N PHE A 8 -14.66 3.23 -25.10
CA PHE A 8 -13.46 4.07 -24.95
C PHE A 8 -13.64 5.60 -24.97
N LYS A 9 -14.85 6.14 -25.18
CA LYS A 9 -15.05 7.61 -25.21
C LYS A 9 -14.53 8.31 -23.94
N GLY A 10 -14.75 7.72 -22.76
CA GLY A 10 -14.24 8.26 -21.49
C GLY A 10 -12.72 8.18 -21.37
N VAL A 11 -12.12 7.03 -21.72
CA VAL A 11 -10.66 6.85 -21.70
C VAL A 11 -9.95 7.84 -22.62
N VAL A 12 -10.45 8.00 -23.85
CA VAL A 12 -9.86 8.93 -24.83
C VAL A 12 -9.99 10.39 -24.36
N GLY A 13 -11.11 10.74 -23.72
CA GLY A 13 -11.31 12.06 -23.13
C GLY A 13 -10.30 12.34 -22.01
N ASP A 14 -10.13 11.38 -21.10
CA ASP A 14 -9.22 11.47 -19.96
C ASP A 14 -7.75 11.58 -20.43
N VAL A 15 -7.34 10.79 -21.43
CA VAL A 15 -5.99 10.83 -22.02
C VAL A 15 -5.73 12.16 -22.71
N LYS A 16 -6.65 12.65 -23.56
CA LYS A 16 -6.48 13.96 -24.23
C LYS A 16 -6.42 15.11 -23.23
N GLY A 17 -7.27 15.07 -22.20
CA GLY A 17 -7.29 16.06 -21.14
C GLY A 17 -6.00 16.06 -20.31
N ARG A 18 -5.31 14.92 -20.17
CA ARG A 18 -4.05 14.81 -19.43
C ARG A 18 -2.79 15.03 -20.24
N ALA A 19 -2.79 14.67 -21.52
CA ALA A 19 -1.65 14.82 -22.40
C ALA A 19 -1.13 16.27 -22.45
N SER A 20 -2.02 17.26 -22.40
CA SER A 20 -1.64 18.68 -22.39
C SER A 20 -0.88 19.11 -21.14
N TRP A 21 -1.20 18.52 -19.98
CA TRP A 21 -0.65 18.90 -18.68
C TRP A 21 0.55 18.04 -18.23
N TYR A 22 0.79 16.93 -18.91
CA TYR A 22 1.82 15.95 -18.50
C TYR A 22 3.23 16.56 -18.54
N LYS A 23 3.55 17.34 -19.58
CA LYS A 23 4.85 18.04 -19.68
C LYS A 23 5.03 19.02 -18.52
N ASP A 24 3.98 19.75 -18.16
CA ASP A 24 4.02 20.73 -17.07
C ASP A 24 4.24 20.05 -15.71
N ASP A 25 3.70 18.85 -15.47
CA ASP A 25 3.89 18.12 -14.21
C ASP A 25 5.36 17.73 -13.98
N TRP A 26 6.06 17.30 -15.04
CA TRP A 26 7.49 16.97 -14.98
C TRP A 26 8.36 18.22 -14.84
N VAL A 27 8.09 19.27 -15.61
CA VAL A 27 8.84 20.54 -15.51
C VAL A 27 8.64 21.19 -14.16
N ALA A 28 7.40 21.21 -13.63
CA ALA A 28 7.10 21.73 -12.31
C ALA A 28 7.84 20.93 -11.24
N GLY A 29 7.84 19.59 -11.32
CA GLY A 29 8.56 18.77 -10.35
C GLY A 29 10.06 18.99 -10.33
N LEU A 30 10.71 19.07 -11.49
CA LEU A 30 12.14 19.36 -11.56
C LEU A 30 12.47 20.77 -11.02
N ARG A 31 11.61 21.77 -11.30
CA ARG A 31 11.79 23.15 -10.80
C ARG A 31 11.65 23.29 -9.28
N THR A 32 10.96 22.37 -8.62
CA THR A 32 10.73 22.49 -7.17
C THR A 32 11.93 22.05 -6.33
N GLY A 33 12.90 21.34 -6.93
CA GLY A 33 14.17 20.96 -6.31
C GLY A 33 14.00 20.25 -4.95
N PHE A 34 14.77 20.70 -3.95
CA PHE A 34 14.85 20.09 -2.62
C PHE A 34 13.56 20.19 -1.77
N ARG A 35 12.60 21.05 -2.13
CA ARG A 35 11.34 21.18 -1.38
C ARG A 35 10.43 19.95 -1.51
N ILE A 36 10.63 19.13 -2.55
CA ILE A 36 9.91 17.86 -2.77
C ILE A 36 10.43 16.75 -1.86
N LEU A 37 11.68 16.82 -1.41
CA LEU A 37 12.34 15.73 -0.69
C LEU A 37 11.62 15.41 0.63
N ALA A 38 11.22 16.44 1.38
CA ALA A 38 10.52 16.23 2.66
C ALA A 38 9.14 15.58 2.51
N PRO A 39 8.23 16.06 1.62
CA PRO A 39 6.99 15.35 1.31
C PRO A 39 7.21 13.94 0.78
N THR A 40 8.25 13.73 -0.04
CA THR A 40 8.56 12.40 -0.61
C THR A 40 8.97 11.41 0.47
N MET A 41 9.92 11.79 1.32
CA MET A 41 10.36 10.94 2.42
C MET A 41 9.24 10.67 3.43
N TYR A 42 8.41 11.68 3.72
CA TYR A 42 7.24 11.51 4.57
C TYR A 42 6.28 10.46 4.02
N ILE A 43 5.92 10.57 2.73
CA ILE A 43 5.01 9.63 2.08
C ILE A 43 5.66 8.26 1.91
N PHE A 44 6.96 8.19 1.69
CA PHE A 44 7.71 6.93 1.65
C PHE A 44 7.53 6.15 2.94
N PHE A 45 7.82 6.75 4.10
CA PHE A 45 7.65 6.05 5.37
C PHE A 45 6.17 5.80 5.74
N ALA A 46 5.28 6.74 5.44
CA ALA A 46 3.85 6.55 5.65
C ALA A 46 3.26 5.41 4.80
N SER A 47 3.92 5.06 3.69
CA SER A 47 3.48 4.00 2.78
C SER A 47 4.23 2.68 2.98
N ALA A 48 5.52 2.72 3.34
CA ALA A 48 6.33 1.53 3.59
C ALA A 48 5.88 0.79 4.86
N LEU A 49 5.59 1.50 5.96
CA LEU A 49 5.24 0.86 7.24
C LEU A 49 3.98 -0.02 7.16
N PRO A 50 2.84 0.45 6.58
CA PRO A 50 1.68 -0.42 6.41
C PRO A 50 1.97 -1.60 5.50
N VAL A 51 2.72 -1.40 4.41
CA VAL A 51 3.06 -2.47 3.45
C VAL A 51 3.94 -3.53 4.10
N ILE A 52 4.85 -3.16 4.99
CA ILE A 52 5.68 -4.11 5.76
C ILE A 52 4.80 -4.95 6.69
N SER A 53 3.93 -4.31 7.47
CA SER A 53 3.01 -4.99 8.39
C SER A 53 2.04 -5.91 7.66
N PHE A 54 1.55 -5.47 6.51
CA PHE A 54 0.68 -6.24 5.62
C PHE A 54 1.39 -7.42 4.96
N GLY A 55 2.64 -7.23 4.55
CA GLY A 55 3.48 -8.30 4.03
C GLY A 55 3.77 -9.38 5.06
N GLU A 56 4.03 -9.00 6.32
CA GLU A 56 4.18 -9.92 7.44
C GLU A 56 2.88 -10.68 7.73
N GLN A 57 1.73 -9.97 7.74
CA GLN A 57 0.43 -10.61 7.88
C GLN A 57 0.16 -11.61 6.76
N LEU A 58 0.53 -11.28 5.52
CA LEU A 58 0.39 -12.17 4.37
C LEU A 58 1.29 -13.40 4.51
N SER A 59 2.54 -13.22 4.94
CA SER A 59 3.49 -14.30 5.19
C SER A 59 2.96 -15.28 6.22
N ASN A 60 2.45 -14.77 7.35
CA ASN A 60 1.91 -15.57 8.44
C ASN A 60 0.62 -16.33 8.08
N GLU A 61 -0.15 -15.85 7.10
CA GLU A 61 -1.40 -16.48 6.66
C GLU A 61 -1.22 -17.35 5.40
N THR A 62 -0.04 -17.28 4.74
CA THR A 62 0.31 -18.06 3.54
C THR A 62 1.47 -19.03 3.76
N ASP A 63 1.75 -19.38 5.03
CA ASP A 63 2.82 -20.28 5.46
C ASP A 63 4.19 -19.93 4.83
N GLY A 64 4.48 -18.62 4.70
CA GLY A 64 5.75 -18.12 4.17
C GLY A 64 5.88 -18.09 2.64
N ILE A 65 4.86 -18.50 1.88
CA ILE A 65 4.90 -18.47 0.40
C ILE A 65 4.96 -17.03 -0.14
N LEU A 66 4.17 -16.12 0.43
CA LEU A 66 4.21 -14.71 0.06
C LEU A 66 4.75 -13.89 1.23
N SER A 67 5.95 -13.35 1.07
CA SER A 67 6.62 -12.60 2.11
C SER A 67 6.39 -11.09 2.00
N THR A 68 7.00 -10.37 2.93
CA THR A 68 7.05 -8.91 2.93
C THR A 68 7.74 -8.35 1.68
N VAL A 69 8.70 -9.08 1.11
CA VAL A 69 9.48 -8.62 -0.04
C VAL A 69 8.62 -8.52 -1.30
N GLU A 70 7.79 -9.52 -1.58
CA GLU A 70 6.88 -9.50 -2.74
C GLU A 70 5.85 -8.37 -2.64
N THR A 71 5.39 -8.08 -1.43
CA THR A 71 4.44 -7.00 -1.14
C THR A 71 5.08 -5.62 -1.35
N LEU A 72 6.34 -5.44 -0.93
CA LEU A 72 7.13 -4.24 -1.17
C LEU A 72 7.47 -4.08 -2.66
N ALA A 73 7.90 -5.15 -3.32
CA ALA A 73 8.21 -5.17 -4.74
C ALA A 73 6.98 -4.82 -5.59
N SER A 74 5.82 -5.37 -5.26
CA SER A 74 4.54 -5.00 -5.89
C SER A 74 4.26 -3.51 -5.75
N THR A 75 4.33 -2.99 -4.52
CA THR A 75 4.06 -1.58 -4.27
C THR A 75 5.04 -0.67 -5.01
N ALA A 76 6.32 -1.05 -5.10
CA ALA A 76 7.34 -0.31 -5.82
C ALA A 76 7.09 -0.33 -7.33
N ILE A 77 6.97 -1.51 -7.95
CA ILE A 77 6.75 -1.65 -9.39
C ILE A 77 5.45 -0.95 -9.80
N CYS A 78 4.37 -1.18 -9.05
CA CYS A 78 3.10 -0.51 -9.29
C CYS A 78 3.20 1.00 -9.10
N GLY A 79 3.91 1.45 -8.06
CA GLY A 79 4.19 2.86 -7.83
C GLY A 79 4.84 3.53 -9.03
N ILE A 80 5.89 2.93 -9.62
CA ILE A 80 6.63 3.47 -10.77
C ILE A 80 5.73 3.52 -12.01
N ILE A 81 5.09 2.40 -12.33
CA ILE A 81 4.25 2.28 -13.53
C ILE A 81 3.13 3.32 -13.47
N HIS A 82 2.47 3.44 -12.32
CA HIS A 82 1.40 4.42 -12.17
C HIS A 82 1.94 5.85 -12.08
N ALA A 83 3.13 6.09 -11.54
CA ALA A 83 3.75 7.43 -11.59
C ALA A 83 3.97 7.89 -13.03
N ILE A 84 4.41 6.99 -13.92
CA ILE A 84 4.70 7.33 -15.32
C ILE A 84 3.41 7.37 -16.15
N LEU A 85 2.57 6.34 -16.05
CA LEU A 85 1.44 6.12 -16.94
C LEU A 85 0.10 6.59 -16.39
N GLY A 86 -0.02 6.87 -15.09
CA GLY A 86 -1.31 7.24 -14.49
C GLY A 86 -1.84 8.61 -14.88
N GLY A 87 -3.17 8.72 -14.93
CA GLY A 87 -3.86 9.98 -15.13
C GLY A 87 -3.92 10.84 -13.86
N GLN A 88 -3.92 10.25 -12.67
CA GLN A 88 -3.93 10.99 -11.40
C GLN A 88 -2.62 10.88 -10.62
N PRO A 89 -1.74 11.90 -10.63
CA PRO A 89 -0.44 11.86 -9.96
C PRO A 89 -0.49 11.95 -8.43
N LEU A 90 -1.63 12.33 -7.84
CA LEU A 90 -1.80 12.43 -6.38
C LEU A 90 -2.18 11.10 -5.72
N LEU A 91 -2.60 10.12 -6.50
CA LEU A 91 -3.06 8.82 -6.01
C LEU A 91 -1.85 7.98 -5.61
N ILE A 92 -1.86 7.45 -4.39
CA ILE A 92 -0.83 6.49 -3.94
C ILE A 92 -1.40 5.08 -4.13
N VAL A 93 -0.57 4.21 -4.69
CA VAL A 93 -0.91 2.82 -4.97
C VAL A 93 -0.05 1.94 -4.07
N GLY A 94 -0.65 0.90 -3.52
CA GLY A 94 0.00 -0.06 -2.65
C GLY A 94 -0.93 -1.20 -2.31
N VAL A 95 -0.42 -2.17 -1.56
CA VAL A 95 -1.22 -3.32 -1.13
C VAL A 95 -2.10 -2.89 0.05
N ALA A 96 -3.42 -3.00 -0.13
CA ALA A 96 -4.40 -2.76 0.92
C ALA A 96 -4.79 -4.08 1.63
N GLU A 97 -5.27 -3.97 2.87
CA GLU A 97 -5.73 -5.10 3.67
C GLU A 97 -6.75 -6.01 2.95
N PRO A 98 -7.76 -5.48 2.21
CA PRO A 98 -8.68 -6.33 1.49
C PRO A 98 -8.00 -7.27 0.48
N THR A 99 -6.91 -6.84 -0.17
CA THR A 99 -6.10 -7.70 -1.05
C THR A 99 -5.48 -8.87 -0.28
N ILE A 100 -4.99 -8.63 0.94
CA ILE A 100 -4.36 -9.66 1.77
C ILE A 100 -5.41 -10.69 2.18
N ILE A 101 -6.58 -10.25 2.65
CA ILE A 101 -7.69 -11.13 3.04
C ILE A 101 -8.09 -12.03 1.86
N MET A 102 -8.16 -11.45 0.66
CA MET A 102 -8.42 -12.18 -0.57
C MET A 102 -7.36 -13.24 -0.86
N TYR A 103 -6.08 -12.87 -0.79
CA TYR A 103 -4.97 -13.80 -1.00
C TYR A 103 -4.93 -14.91 0.05
N THR A 104 -5.19 -14.60 1.32
CA THR A 104 -5.34 -15.61 2.38
C THR A 104 -6.49 -16.57 2.11
N TYR A 105 -7.64 -16.07 1.62
CA TYR A 105 -8.77 -16.92 1.26
C TYR A 105 -8.42 -17.84 0.08
N LEU A 106 -7.79 -17.28 -0.97
CA LEU A 106 -7.31 -18.07 -2.11
C LEU A 106 -6.34 -19.16 -1.64
N TYR A 107 -5.41 -18.82 -0.76
CA TYR A 107 -4.46 -19.78 -0.21
C TYR A 107 -5.15 -20.92 0.57
N LYS A 108 -6.06 -20.58 1.49
CA LYS A 108 -6.85 -21.56 2.26
C LYS A 108 -7.75 -22.41 1.37
N PHE A 109 -8.22 -21.87 0.25
CA PHE A 109 -8.98 -22.63 -0.75
C PHE A 109 -8.06 -23.60 -1.49
N ALA A 110 -6.92 -23.13 -2.00
CA ALA A 110 -5.93 -23.94 -2.72
C ALA A 110 -5.42 -25.12 -1.89
N LYS A 111 -5.08 -24.88 -0.62
CA LYS A 111 -4.60 -25.91 0.32
C LYS A 111 -5.61 -27.02 0.61
N LYS A 112 -6.92 -26.72 0.52
CA LYS A 112 -8.00 -27.70 0.72
C LYS A 112 -8.29 -28.56 -0.51
N GLN A 113 -7.81 -28.16 -1.68
CA GLN A 113 -8.10 -28.83 -2.94
C GLN A 113 -6.98 -29.81 -3.31
N PRO A 114 -7.29 -31.08 -3.59
CA PRO A 114 -6.27 -32.10 -3.86
C PRO A 114 -5.50 -31.86 -5.16
N ASP A 115 -6.13 -31.19 -6.14
CA ASP A 115 -5.58 -31.01 -7.49
C ASP A 115 -4.71 -29.74 -7.64
N LEU A 116 -4.79 -28.80 -6.70
CA LEU A 116 -4.10 -27.50 -6.77
C LEU A 116 -2.91 -27.49 -5.80
N GLY A 117 -3.12 -27.96 -4.57
CA GLY A 117 -2.09 -27.98 -3.54
C GLY A 117 -1.49 -26.60 -3.23
N GLU A 118 -0.43 -26.61 -2.44
CA GLU A 118 0.31 -25.42 -2.03
C GLU A 118 1.17 -24.85 -3.17
N GLN A 119 1.68 -25.74 -4.05
CA GLN A 119 2.65 -25.38 -5.07
C GLN A 119 2.04 -24.62 -6.27
N LEU A 120 0.78 -24.88 -6.63
CA LEU A 120 0.10 -24.19 -7.74
C LEU A 120 -0.74 -22.99 -7.31
N TYR A 121 -0.74 -22.64 -6.01
CA TYR A 121 -1.46 -21.49 -5.48
C TYR A 121 -1.11 -20.19 -6.23
N LEU A 122 0.18 -19.94 -6.45
CA LEU A 122 0.65 -18.72 -7.13
C LEU A 122 0.19 -18.66 -8.59
N ALA A 123 0.23 -19.80 -9.30
CA ALA A 123 -0.26 -19.90 -10.68
C ALA A 123 -1.77 -19.67 -10.76
N TRP A 124 -2.54 -20.20 -9.79
CA TRP A 124 -3.97 -19.96 -9.71
C TRP A 124 -4.30 -18.50 -9.37
N ALA A 125 -3.56 -17.87 -8.44
CA ALA A 125 -3.67 -16.45 -8.17
C ALA A 125 -3.37 -15.60 -9.42
N GLY A 126 -2.43 -16.03 -10.26
CA GLY A 126 -2.17 -15.45 -11.58
C GLY A 126 -3.39 -15.49 -12.51
N TRP A 127 -4.10 -16.62 -12.59
CA TRP A 127 -5.36 -16.71 -13.35
C TRP A 127 -6.46 -15.81 -12.80
N VAL A 128 -6.61 -15.72 -11.47
CA VAL A 128 -7.52 -14.77 -10.83
C VAL A 128 -7.18 -13.34 -11.26
N CYS A 129 -5.90 -12.97 -11.30
CA CYS A 129 -5.46 -11.65 -11.75
C CYS A 129 -5.72 -11.41 -13.24
N ILE A 130 -5.53 -12.41 -14.12
CA ILE A 130 -5.84 -12.31 -15.55
C ILE A 130 -7.33 -12.01 -15.76
N TRP A 131 -8.21 -12.80 -15.13
CA TRP A 131 -9.65 -12.56 -15.21
C TRP A 131 -10.04 -11.20 -14.63
N THR A 132 -9.42 -10.80 -13.53
CA THR A 132 -9.63 -9.48 -12.91
C THR A 132 -9.23 -8.36 -13.87
N ALA A 133 -8.08 -8.48 -14.55
CA ALA A 133 -7.62 -7.49 -15.53
C ALA A 133 -8.58 -7.38 -16.73
N ILE A 134 -9.08 -8.50 -17.25
CA ILE A 134 -10.08 -8.51 -18.32
C ILE A 134 -11.36 -7.78 -17.87
N MET A 135 -11.84 -8.05 -16.66
CA MET A 135 -13.02 -7.37 -16.10
C MET A 135 -12.78 -5.86 -15.90
N LEU A 136 -11.60 -5.46 -15.41
CA LEU A 136 -11.24 -4.05 -15.26
C LEU A 136 -11.16 -3.32 -16.62
N PHE A 137 -10.63 -3.98 -17.65
CA PHE A 137 -10.64 -3.44 -19.02
C PHE A 137 -12.06 -3.29 -19.55
N LEU A 138 -12.95 -4.26 -19.32
CA LEU A 138 -14.36 -4.15 -19.68
C LEU A 138 -15.03 -2.98 -18.96
N LEU A 139 -14.81 -2.83 -17.64
CA LEU A 139 -15.35 -1.71 -16.86
C LEU A 139 -14.85 -0.34 -17.37
N ALA A 140 -13.57 -0.25 -17.75
CA ALA A 140 -13.00 0.96 -18.34
C ALA A 140 -13.64 1.27 -19.71
N MET A 141 -13.86 0.26 -20.56
CA MET A 141 -14.48 0.42 -21.88
C MET A 141 -15.92 0.88 -21.82
N PHE A 142 -16.72 0.36 -20.88
CA PHE A 142 -18.14 0.68 -20.70
C PHE A 142 -18.40 1.94 -19.88
N ASN A 143 -17.36 2.75 -19.60
CA ASN A 143 -17.46 3.96 -18.78
C ASN A 143 -18.12 3.72 -17.40
N ALA A 144 -17.78 2.61 -16.75
CA ALA A 144 -18.30 2.28 -15.43
C ALA A 144 -17.94 3.34 -14.37
N SER A 145 -16.87 4.11 -14.58
CA SER A 145 -16.48 5.26 -13.76
C SER A 145 -17.54 6.37 -13.67
N ASN A 146 -18.59 6.37 -14.48
CA ASN A 146 -19.74 7.23 -14.23
C ASN A 146 -20.45 6.90 -12.91
N VAL A 147 -20.37 5.67 -12.41
CA VAL A 147 -20.88 5.27 -11.09
C VAL A 147 -20.24 6.09 -9.96
N ILE A 148 -18.99 6.51 -10.15
CA ILE A 148 -18.20 7.29 -9.17
C ILE A 148 -18.90 8.63 -8.87
N SER A 149 -19.51 9.26 -9.87
CA SER A 149 -20.25 10.53 -9.69
C SER A 149 -21.47 10.40 -8.77
N ARG A 150 -22.00 9.19 -8.55
CA ARG A 150 -23.10 8.93 -7.62
C ARG A 150 -22.63 8.72 -6.19
N PHE A 151 -21.33 8.54 -5.98
CA PHE A 151 -20.76 8.33 -4.66
C PHE A 151 -20.77 9.65 -3.88
N THR A 152 -21.53 9.69 -2.79
CA THR A 152 -21.74 10.90 -1.99
C THR A 152 -20.62 11.09 -0.98
N ARG A 153 -20.48 12.32 -0.46
CA ARG A 153 -19.55 12.64 0.63
C ARG A 153 -19.77 11.75 1.86
N VAL A 154 -21.04 11.48 2.19
CA VAL A 154 -21.42 10.61 3.32
C VAL A 154 -20.88 9.20 3.13
N ALA A 155 -21.01 8.64 1.92
CA ALA A 155 -20.46 7.32 1.63
C ALA A 155 -18.94 7.28 1.77
N GLY A 156 -18.24 8.34 1.34
CA GLY A 156 -16.78 8.44 1.48
C GLY A 156 -16.30 8.56 2.93
N GLU A 157 -16.98 9.34 3.76
CA GLU A 157 -16.66 9.48 5.18
C GLU A 157 -16.95 8.18 5.96
N LEU A 158 -18.07 7.50 5.68
CA LEU A 158 -18.40 6.20 6.26
C LEU A 158 -17.38 5.13 5.86
N PHE A 159 -16.96 5.12 4.59
CA PHE A 159 -15.96 4.16 4.13
C PHE A 159 -14.58 4.43 4.77
N GLY A 160 -14.18 5.71 4.88
CA GLY A 160 -12.97 6.08 5.62
C GLY A 160 -13.02 5.68 7.09
N MET A 161 -14.18 5.80 7.74
CA MET A 161 -14.39 5.32 9.12
C MET A 161 -14.24 3.80 9.21
N LEU A 162 -14.85 3.04 8.28
CA LEU A 162 -14.74 1.58 8.24
C LEU A 162 -13.27 1.13 8.16
N ILE A 163 -12.50 1.71 7.22
CA ILE A 163 -11.08 1.39 7.06
C ILE A 163 -10.29 1.74 8.33
N THR A 164 -10.61 2.84 9.01
CA THR A 164 -9.95 3.23 10.26
C THR A 164 -10.22 2.22 11.38
N VAL A 165 -11.47 1.73 11.49
CA VAL A 165 -11.84 0.71 12.48
C VAL A 165 -11.14 -0.62 12.20
N LEU A 166 -11.09 -1.04 10.92
CA LEU A 166 -10.39 -2.27 10.52
C LEU A 166 -8.89 -2.20 10.81
N PHE A 167 -8.23 -1.08 10.48
CA PHE A 167 -6.82 -0.87 10.83
C PHE A 167 -6.57 -0.94 12.35
N LEU A 168 -7.45 -0.35 13.16
CA LEU A 168 -7.32 -0.41 14.62
C LEU A 168 -7.51 -1.85 15.13
N GLN A 169 -8.49 -2.58 14.58
CA GLN A 169 -8.71 -3.98 14.91
C GLN A 169 -7.49 -4.85 14.56
N GLN A 170 -6.87 -4.65 13.40
CA GLN A 170 -5.66 -5.40 13.02
C GLN A 170 -4.47 -5.05 13.90
N ALA A 171 -4.29 -3.79 14.27
CA ALA A 171 -3.25 -3.40 15.22
C ALA A 171 -3.43 -4.10 16.57
N ILE A 172 -4.66 -4.20 17.07
CA ILE A 172 -4.98 -4.95 18.30
C ILE A 172 -4.72 -6.46 18.11
N LYS A 173 -5.15 -7.03 16.98
CA LYS A 173 -4.92 -8.45 16.65
C LYS A 173 -3.42 -8.77 16.62
N GLY A 174 -2.60 -7.89 16.04
CA GLY A 174 -1.14 -8.01 16.00
C GLY A 174 -0.51 -8.01 17.40
N ILE A 175 -0.95 -7.11 18.29
CA ILE A 175 -0.50 -7.09 19.69
C ILE A 175 -0.91 -8.38 20.41
N VAL A 176 -2.13 -8.87 20.18
CA VAL A 176 -2.62 -10.13 20.79
C VAL A 176 -1.86 -11.35 20.26
N SER A 177 -1.46 -11.36 18.98
CA SER A 177 -0.65 -12.47 18.43
C SER A 177 0.74 -12.58 19.08
N GLU A 178 1.28 -11.48 19.63
CA GLU A 178 2.56 -11.53 20.37
C GLU A 178 2.49 -12.32 21.69
N PHE A 179 1.28 -12.52 22.23
CA PHE A 179 1.01 -13.39 23.38
C PHE A 179 0.74 -14.85 22.97
N SER A 180 0.60 -15.12 21.68
CA SER A 180 0.33 -16.48 21.16
C SER A 180 1.63 -17.20 20.84
N MET A 181 1.61 -18.54 20.86
CA MET A 181 2.79 -19.36 20.51
C MET A 181 3.32 -19.03 19.10
N PRO A 182 4.65 -19.04 18.88
CA PRO A 182 5.24 -18.94 17.55
C PRO A 182 4.65 -20.02 16.64
N LYS A 183 4.26 -19.65 15.42
CA LYS A 183 3.76 -20.58 14.39
C LYS A 183 4.87 -21.09 13.46
N ASP A 184 6.11 -20.67 13.69
CA ASP A 184 7.21 -21.00 12.80
C ASP A 184 7.55 -22.50 12.90
N ASP A 185 7.20 -23.23 11.84
CA ASP A 185 7.45 -24.67 11.69
C ASP A 185 8.95 -25.01 11.60
N GLU A 186 9.84 -24.03 11.40
CA GLU A 186 11.30 -24.22 11.28
C GLU A 186 12.06 -24.26 12.63
N ILE A 187 11.44 -23.84 13.74
CA ILE A 187 12.03 -23.99 15.09
C ILE A 187 11.43 -25.23 15.76
N SER A 188 11.51 -26.37 15.06
CA SER A 188 11.12 -27.67 15.58
C SER A 188 12.16 -28.22 16.57
N ASP A 189 12.47 -27.46 17.62
CA ASP A 189 13.12 -27.95 18.83
C ASP A 189 12.20 -27.66 20.03
N PRO A 190 11.46 -28.67 20.53
CA PRO A 190 10.55 -28.53 21.68
C PRO A 190 11.25 -28.07 22.98
N SER A 191 12.58 -28.08 23.00
CA SER A 191 13.45 -27.68 24.12
C SER A 191 13.92 -26.23 24.07
N SER A 192 13.55 -25.44 23.06
CA SER A 192 13.98 -24.04 23.01
C SER A 192 13.34 -23.23 24.17
N PRO A 193 14.11 -22.36 24.85
CA PRO A 193 13.57 -21.55 25.96
C PRO A 193 12.45 -20.61 25.50
N ILE A 194 12.32 -20.35 24.20
CA ILE A 194 11.34 -19.43 23.60
C ILE A 194 9.89 -19.94 23.80
N TYR A 195 9.68 -21.26 23.88
CA TYR A 195 8.35 -21.87 24.07
C TYR A 195 7.87 -21.89 25.53
N GLN A 196 8.72 -21.51 26.50
CA GLN A 196 8.28 -21.44 27.89
C GLN A 196 7.29 -20.29 28.08
N PHE A 197 6.22 -20.53 28.85
CA PHE A 197 5.18 -19.54 29.13
C PHE A 197 5.73 -18.19 29.61
N GLN A 198 6.82 -18.22 30.40
CA GLN A 198 7.50 -17.01 30.90
C GLN A 198 7.98 -16.10 29.76
N TRP A 199 8.59 -16.66 28.72
CA TRP A 199 9.15 -15.89 27.61
C TRP A 199 8.09 -15.42 26.62
N ILE A 200 7.03 -16.21 26.40
CA ILE A 200 5.86 -15.78 25.61
C ILE A 200 5.17 -14.58 26.29
N TYR A 201 4.98 -14.65 27.61
CA TYR A 201 4.38 -13.56 28.37
C TYR A 201 5.25 -12.30 28.37
N VAL A 202 6.57 -12.45 28.56
CA VAL A 202 7.53 -11.33 28.48
C VAL A 202 7.53 -10.69 27.09
N ASN A 203 7.50 -11.52 26.03
CA ASN A 203 7.41 -11.04 24.65
C ASN A 203 6.13 -10.23 24.41
N GLY A 204 4.97 -10.75 24.81
CA GLY A 204 3.71 -10.02 24.69
C GLY A 204 3.70 -8.70 25.47
N LEU A 205 4.23 -8.70 26.70
CA LEU A 205 4.35 -7.48 27.51
C LEU A 205 5.26 -6.44 26.85
N LEU A 206 6.41 -6.86 26.32
CA LEU A 206 7.32 -5.99 25.56
C LEU A 206 6.64 -5.46 24.29
N GLY A 207 5.89 -6.30 23.57
CA GLY A 207 5.10 -5.90 22.40
C GLY A 207 4.09 -4.80 22.74
N VAL A 208 3.38 -4.91 23.87
CA VAL A 208 2.47 -3.86 24.37
C VAL A 208 3.23 -2.58 24.71
N ILE A 209 4.35 -2.67 25.43
CA ILE A 209 5.17 -1.51 25.82
C ILE A 209 5.70 -0.77 24.59
N PHE A 210 6.25 -1.50 23.60
CA PHE A 210 6.77 -0.89 22.38
C PHE A 210 5.67 -0.32 21.50
N SER A 211 4.53 -0.99 21.39
CA SER A 211 3.39 -0.50 20.60
C SER A 211 2.79 0.79 21.17
N ILE A 212 2.48 0.82 22.47
CA ILE A 212 1.96 2.01 23.15
C ILE A 212 3.02 3.11 23.20
N GLY A 213 4.28 2.75 23.46
CA GLY A 213 5.42 3.66 23.45
C GLY A 213 5.57 4.37 22.12
N LEU A 214 5.61 3.60 21.02
CA LEU A 214 5.69 4.11 19.64
C LEU A 214 4.50 5.02 19.32
N LEU A 215 3.28 4.59 19.65
CA LEU A 215 2.07 5.38 19.41
C LEU A 215 2.12 6.72 20.14
N TYR A 216 2.42 6.72 21.44
CA TYR A 216 2.50 7.93 22.25
C TYR A 216 3.57 8.89 21.72
N THR A 217 4.78 8.38 21.46
CA THR A 217 5.86 9.21 20.93
C THR A 217 5.54 9.73 19.54
N ALA A 218 5.04 8.90 18.62
CA ALA A 218 4.68 9.33 17.26
C ALA A 218 3.59 10.42 17.25
N LEU A 219 2.58 10.33 18.12
CA LEU A 219 1.54 11.35 18.27
C LEU A 219 2.10 12.66 18.84
N LYS A 220 3.01 12.58 19.83
CA LYS A 220 3.72 13.75 20.36
C LYS A 220 4.56 14.43 19.28
N THR A 221 5.28 13.64 18.48
CA THR A 221 6.13 14.14 17.40
C THR A 221 5.31 14.82 16.31
N ARG A 222 4.12 14.32 15.98
CA ARG A 222 3.21 15.00 15.03
C ARG A 222 2.69 16.34 15.56
N ARG A 223 2.53 16.47 16.88
CA ARG A 223 2.20 17.74 17.55
C ARG A 223 3.43 18.62 17.81
N ALA A 224 4.63 18.23 17.37
CA ALA A 224 5.83 19.03 17.56
C ALA A 224 5.68 20.41 16.93
N ARG A 225 4.96 20.58 15.80
CA ARG A 225 4.69 21.91 15.22
C ARG A 225 3.99 22.88 16.18
N SER A 226 3.28 22.44 17.21
CA SER A 226 2.67 23.35 18.18
C SER A 226 3.45 23.45 19.50
N TRP A 227 4.65 22.89 19.58
CA TRP A 227 5.49 23.02 20.78
C TRP A 227 6.00 24.44 20.94
N LEU A 228 5.86 24.95 22.16
CA LEU A 228 6.40 26.24 22.61
C LEU A 228 7.93 26.22 22.73
N TYR A 229 8.50 25.03 22.92
CA TYR A 229 9.93 24.81 23.09
C TYR A 229 10.54 24.26 21.80
N GLY A 230 11.68 24.82 21.39
CA GLY A 230 12.48 24.34 20.25
C GLY A 230 12.66 25.38 19.14
N ILE A 231 13.78 25.26 18.43
CA ILE A 231 14.11 26.10 17.27
C ILE A 231 13.13 25.78 16.13
N GLY A 232 12.63 26.80 15.42
CA GLY A 232 11.57 26.65 14.40
C GLY A 232 11.88 25.63 13.31
N TRP A 233 13.14 25.54 12.87
CA TRP A 233 13.57 24.56 11.87
C TRP A 233 13.52 23.12 12.40
N LEU A 234 14.08 22.87 13.59
CA LEU A 234 14.07 21.55 14.23
C LEU A 234 12.64 21.07 14.51
N ARG A 235 11.76 21.98 14.91
CA ARG A 235 10.34 21.72 15.14
C ARG A 235 9.63 21.22 13.87
N SER A 236 9.91 21.82 12.73
CA SER A 236 9.34 21.39 11.44
C SER A 236 9.91 20.03 11.04
N PHE A 237 11.23 19.85 11.16
CA PHE A 237 11.89 18.59 10.83
C PHE A 237 11.34 17.42 11.66
N ILE A 238 11.25 17.60 12.98
CA ILE A 238 10.70 16.60 13.89
C ILE A 238 9.25 16.29 13.53
N ALA A 239 8.42 17.29 13.23
CA ALA A 239 7.04 17.04 12.86
C ALA A 239 6.85 16.29 11.55
N ASP A 240 7.73 16.52 10.57
CA ASP A 240 7.68 15.92 9.24
C ASP A 240 8.24 14.49 9.25
N TYR A 241 9.35 14.26 9.95
CA TYR A 241 10.04 12.97 10.04
C TYR A 241 9.73 12.20 11.33
N GLY A 242 8.70 12.62 12.06
CA GLY A 242 8.50 12.17 13.42
C GLY A 242 8.12 10.70 13.56
N VAL A 243 7.25 10.21 12.68
CA VAL A 243 6.83 8.81 12.67
C VAL A 243 8.02 7.88 12.37
N PRO A 244 8.77 8.04 11.27
CA PRO A 244 9.90 7.15 10.98
C PRO A 244 11.04 7.26 11.99
N LEU A 245 11.32 8.46 12.50
CA LEU A 245 12.33 8.65 13.54
C LEU A 245 11.96 7.86 14.81
N MET A 246 10.69 7.85 15.20
CA MET A 246 10.25 7.06 16.35
C MET A 246 10.30 5.56 16.09
N VAL A 247 10.04 5.09 14.86
CA VAL A 247 10.27 3.69 14.51
C VAL A 247 11.73 3.31 14.73
N ILE A 248 12.68 4.09 14.20
CA ILE A 248 14.12 3.81 14.37
C ILE A 248 14.52 3.80 15.85
N VAL A 249 14.06 4.77 16.63
CA VAL A 249 14.38 4.87 18.07
C VAL A 249 13.84 3.67 18.85
N TRP A 250 12.58 3.28 18.64
CA TRP A 250 11.99 2.14 19.33
C TRP A 250 12.56 0.80 18.86
N THR A 251 12.91 0.68 17.58
CA THR A 251 13.65 -0.47 17.05
C THR A 251 15.03 -0.56 17.70
N ALA A 252 15.79 0.53 17.78
CA ALA A 252 17.09 0.55 18.44
C ALA A 252 16.96 0.18 19.93
N PHE A 253 15.94 0.69 20.62
CA PHE A 253 15.68 0.35 22.01
C PHE A 253 15.37 -1.15 22.19
N SER A 254 14.66 -1.77 21.25
CA SER A 254 14.42 -3.22 21.19
C SER A 254 15.73 -4.05 21.07
N PHE A 255 16.79 -3.50 20.48
CA PHE A 255 18.11 -4.14 20.43
C PHE A 255 18.93 -3.95 21.72
N THR A 256 18.62 -2.95 22.53
CA THR A 256 19.33 -2.69 23.80
C THR A 256 18.87 -3.55 24.98
N LEU A 257 18.01 -4.56 24.74
CA LEU A 257 17.50 -5.40 25.82
C LEU A 257 18.62 -6.21 26.50
N PRO A 258 18.54 -6.42 27.84
CA PRO A 258 19.59 -7.08 28.60
C PRO A 258 19.89 -8.49 28.07
N SER A 259 21.17 -8.90 28.11
CA SER A 259 21.67 -10.21 27.67
C SER A 259 21.04 -11.44 28.38
N LYS A 260 20.16 -11.21 29.35
CA LYS A 260 19.39 -12.24 30.06
C LYS A 260 18.12 -12.67 29.30
N VAL A 261 17.73 -11.95 28.24
CA VAL A 261 16.58 -12.27 27.39
C VAL A 261 17.08 -13.13 26.22
N PRO A 262 16.41 -14.25 25.86
CA PRO A 262 16.80 -15.09 24.73
C PRO A 262 16.73 -14.30 23.42
N SER A 263 17.58 -14.66 22.47
CA SER A 263 17.82 -13.92 21.21
C SER A 263 16.59 -13.75 20.30
N GLY A 264 15.46 -14.40 20.60
CA GLY A 264 14.19 -14.29 19.88
C GLY A 264 13.13 -13.40 20.55
N VAL A 265 13.44 -12.74 21.68
CA VAL A 265 12.50 -11.85 22.39
C VAL A 265 13.09 -10.43 22.48
N PRO A 266 12.40 -9.38 21.99
CA PRO A 266 11.10 -9.38 21.31
C PRO A 266 11.17 -10.04 19.93
N ARG A 267 10.07 -10.61 19.45
CA ARG A 267 9.96 -11.10 18.07
C ARG A 267 10.26 -9.95 17.10
N ARG A 268 11.08 -10.26 16.09
CA ARG A 268 11.53 -9.31 15.07
C ARG A 268 11.17 -9.88 13.72
N LEU A 269 10.71 -9.00 12.84
CA LEU A 269 10.49 -9.36 11.45
C LEU A 269 11.84 -9.57 10.77
N PHE A 270 12.09 -10.79 10.29
CA PHE A 270 13.19 -11.10 9.39
C PHE A 270 12.62 -11.20 7.98
N SER A 271 12.90 -10.21 7.14
CA SER A 271 12.62 -10.33 5.71
C SER A 271 13.83 -10.99 5.03
N PRO A 272 13.66 -12.09 4.28
CA PRO A 272 14.74 -12.61 3.44
C PRO A 272 15.17 -11.53 2.44
N LEU A 273 16.41 -11.61 1.98
CA LEU A 273 16.89 -10.66 0.97
C LEU A 273 16.16 -10.89 -0.37
N PRO A 274 15.87 -9.85 -1.17
CA PRO A 274 15.13 -10.00 -2.44
C PRO A 274 15.81 -10.92 -3.47
N TRP A 275 17.10 -11.18 -3.29
CA TRP A 275 17.95 -12.02 -4.15
C TRP A 275 18.17 -13.44 -3.61
N GLU A 276 17.50 -13.83 -2.53
CA GLU A 276 17.52 -15.22 -2.05
C GLU A 276 16.67 -16.15 -2.92
N SER A 277 17.08 -17.42 -3.00
CA SER A 277 16.52 -18.45 -3.88
C SER A 277 15.03 -18.72 -3.69
N ILE A 278 14.49 -18.45 -2.49
CA ILE A 278 13.05 -18.57 -2.16
C ILE A 278 12.24 -17.51 -2.90
N SER A 279 12.74 -16.27 -3.04
CA SER A 279 12.05 -15.19 -3.75
C SER A 279 12.22 -15.28 -5.27
N LEU A 280 13.32 -15.85 -5.76
CA LEU A 280 13.55 -16.12 -7.20
C LEU A 280 12.52 -17.09 -7.81
N ARG A 281 11.95 -18.01 -7.01
CA ARG A 281 10.90 -18.96 -7.47
C ARG A 281 9.61 -18.26 -7.91
N HIS A 282 9.34 -17.07 -7.38
CA HIS A 282 8.13 -16.29 -7.69
C HIS A 282 8.14 -15.69 -9.10
N TRP A 283 9.32 -15.41 -9.67
CA TRP A 283 9.44 -14.82 -11.01
C TRP A 283 9.18 -15.81 -12.15
N THR A 284 9.03 -17.09 -11.85
CA THR A 284 8.73 -18.16 -12.83
C THR A 284 7.27 -18.56 -12.91
N VAL A 285 6.36 -17.91 -12.16
CA VAL A 285 4.91 -18.24 -12.13
C VAL A 285 4.29 -18.26 -13.54
N ALA A 286 4.72 -17.38 -14.44
CA ALA A 286 4.27 -17.37 -15.83
C ALA A 286 4.47 -18.71 -16.58
N LYS A 287 5.46 -19.53 -16.19
CA LYS A 287 5.71 -20.85 -16.78
C LYS A 287 4.77 -21.92 -16.23
N ASP A 288 4.36 -21.78 -14.97
CA ASP A 288 3.51 -22.74 -14.27
C ASP A 288 2.01 -22.46 -14.45
N LEU A 289 1.65 -21.34 -15.10
CA LEU A 289 0.25 -20.97 -15.36
C LEU A 289 -0.53 -22.05 -16.11
N PHE A 290 0.10 -22.72 -17.09
CA PHE A 290 -0.55 -23.75 -17.90
C PHE A 290 -0.67 -25.11 -17.19
N SER A 291 -0.02 -25.28 -16.04
CA SER A 291 -0.08 -26.50 -15.23
C SER A 291 -1.34 -26.57 -14.36
N VAL A 292 -2.11 -25.47 -14.27
CA VAL A 292 -3.36 -25.42 -13.51
C VAL A 292 -4.48 -26.14 -14.28
N PRO A 293 -5.26 -27.05 -13.64
CA PRO A 293 -6.32 -27.75 -14.33
C PRO A 293 -7.39 -26.77 -14.87
N PRO A 294 -7.93 -26.99 -16.09
CA PRO A 294 -8.87 -26.06 -16.72
C PRO A 294 -10.11 -25.74 -15.89
N THR A 295 -10.56 -26.68 -15.06
CA THR A 295 -11.67 -26.49 -14.11
C THR A 295 -11.41 -25.34 -13.14
N TYR A 296 -10.20 -25.25 -12.59
CA TYR A 296 -9.80 -24.19 -11.65
C TYR A 296 -9.55 -22.85 -12.35
N ILE A 297 -9.17 -22.88 -13.64
CA ILE A 297 -9.05 -21.66 -14.47
C ILE A 297 -10.42 -20.99 -14.63
N PHE A 298 -11.49 -21.75 -14.90
CA PHE A 298 -12.84 -21.20 -14.96
C PHE A 298 -13.41 -20.88 -13.57
N ALA A 299 -13.08 -21.68 -12.55
CA ALA A 299 -13.47 -21.39 -11.17
C ALA A 299 -12.89 -20.06 -10.66
N ALA A 300 -11.71 -19.65 -11.15
CA ALA A 300 -11.06 -18.39 -10.82
C ALA A 300 -11.88 -17.13 -11.22
N ILE A 301 -12.89 -17.26 -12.09
CA ILE A 301 -13.76 -16.15 -12.49
C ILE A 301 -14.55 -15.59 -11.28
N VAL A 302 -14.97 -16.45 -10.36
CA VAL A 302 -15.76 -16.06 -9.18
C VAL A 302 -14.94 -15.15 -8.24
N PRO A 303 -13.76 -15.56 -7.75
CA PRO A 303 -12.93 -14.66 -6.95
C PRO A 303 -12.48 -13.44 -7.77
N ALA A 304 -12.20 -13.58 -9.07
CA ALA A 304 -11.82 -12.45 -9.93
C ALA A 304 -12.91 -11.38 -10.01
N LEU A 305 -14.20 -11.76 -10.09
CA LEU A 305 -15.31 -10.82 -10.05
C LEU A 305 -15.31 -10.00 -8.75
N MET A 306 -15.07 -10.67 -7.62
CA MET A 306 -15.01 -10.02 -6.31
C MET A 306 -13.81 -9.08 -6.21
N VAL A 307 -12.62 -9.50 -6.67
CA VAL A 307 -11.41 -8.64 -6.72
C VAL A 307 -11.63 -7.45 -7.65
N ALA A 308 -12.21 -7.65 -8.84
CA ALA A 308 -12.47 -6.58 -9.79
C ALA A 308 -13.42 -5.52 -9.21
N GLY A 309 -14.49 -5.95 -8.53
CA GLY A 309 -15.42 -5.04 -7.86
C GLY A 309 -14.76 -4.25 -6.73
N LEU A 310 -13.98 -4.94 -5.88
CA LEU A 310 -13.21 -4.33 -4.79
C LEU A 310 -12.19 -3.30 -5.32
N TYR A 311 -11.43 -3.66 -6.36
CA TYR A 311 -10.39 -2.80 -6.94
C TYR A 311 -10.98 -1.59 -7.66
N PHE A 312 -12.06 -1.80 -8.40
CA PHE A 312 -12.83 -0.71 -8.99
C PHE A 312 -13.30 0.26 -7.90
N PHE A 313 -13.84 -0.25 -6.80
CA PHE A 313 -14.34 0.56 -5.69
C PHE A 313 -13.22 1.32 -4.97
N ASP A 314 -12.22 0.61 -4.43
CA ASP A 314 -11.12 1.20 -3.66
C ASP A 314 -10.37 2.26 -4.47
N HIS A 315 -10.07 1.95 -5.74
CA HIS A 315 -9.31 2.85 -6.58
C HIS A 315 -10.11 4.12 -6.91
N SER A 316 -11.41 3.95 -7.19
CA SER A 316 -12.31 5.08 -7.46
C SER A 316 -12.49 5.97 -6.25
N VAL A 317 -12.73 5.38 -5.06
CA VAL A 317 -12.93 6.14 -3.83
C VAL A 317 -11.63 6.83 -3.40
N ALA A 318 -10.48 6.15 -3.49
CA ALA A 318 -9.18 6.76 -3.23
C ALA A 318 -8.92 7.96 -4.17
N SER A 319 -9.24 7.83 -5.46
CA SER A 319 -9.09 8.92 -6.43
C SER A 319 -10.02 10.10 -6.12
N GLN A 320 -11.27 9.85 -5.68
CA GLN A 320 -12.20 10.89 -5.25
C GLN A 320 -11.77 11.59 -3.95
N LEU A 321 -11.31 10.84 -2.95
CA LEU A 321 -10.85 11.41 -1.68
C LEU A 321 -9.60 12.27 -1.88
N ALA A 322 -8.73 11.91 -2.82
CA ALA A 322 -7.62 12.77 -3.24
C ALA A 322 -8.07 14.02 -4.02
N GLN A 323 -9.31 14.04 -4.51
CA GLN A 323 -9.85 15.11 -5.37
C GLN A 323 -11.03 15.87 -4.76
N GLN A 324 -11.15 15.87 -3.43
CA GLN A 324 -12.18 16.63 -2.73
C GLN A 324 -12.20 18.10 -3.21
N LYS A 325 -13.42 18.66 -3.34
CA LYS A 325 -13.62 20.07 -3.73
C LYS A 325 -12.89 21.03 -2.80
N GLU A 326 -12.69 20.63 -1.54
CA GLU A 326 -11.94 21.36 -0.50
C GLU A 326 -10.50 21.68 -0.93
N PHE A 327 -9.89 20.85 -1.79
CA PHE A 327 -8.53 21.06 -2.27
C PHE A 327 -8.43 22.06 -3.44
N ASN A 328 -9.53 22.53 -4.04
CA ASN A 328 -9.52 23.52 -5.14
C ASN A 328 -8.54 23.19 -6.28
N LEU A 329 -8.68 21.97 -6.79
CA LEU A 329 -7.84 21.40 -7.82
C LEU A 329 -8.16 21.95 -9.22
N LYS A 330 -7.15 22.45 -9.95
CA LYS A 330 -7.31 23.07 -11.29
C LYS A 330 -7.21 22.10 -12.48
N LYS A 331 -6.54 20.95 -12.32
CA LYS A 331 -6.30 19.98 -13.42
C LYS A 331 -7.42 18.93 -13.48
N PRO A 332 -7.82 18.47 -14.69
CA PRO A 332 -8.90 17.51 -14.87
C PRO A 332 -8.61 16.16 -14.18
N SER A 333 -9.66 15.47 -13.75
CA SER A 333 -9.58 14.08 -13.28
C SER A 333 -9.50 13.11 -14.47
N ALA A 334 -9.04 11.89 -14.23
CA ALA A 334 -8.82 10.87 -15.26
C ALA A 334 -9.20 9.47 -14.76
N TYR A 335 -10.45 9.31 -14.30
CA TYR A 335 -10.91 8.09 -13.65
C TYR A 335 -10.95 6.87 -14.57
N HIS A 336 -11.36 7.03 -15.83
CA HIS A 336 -11.49 5.92 -16.78
C HIS A 336 -10.12 5.36 -17.13
N TYR A 337 -9.16 6.27 -17.35
CA TYR A 337 -7.81 5.92 -17.70
C TYR A 337 -7.04 5.31 -16.53
N ASP A 338 -7.23 5.81 -15.29
CA ASP A 338 -6.63 5.20 -14.10
C ASP A 338 -7.09 3.75 -13.87
N ILE A 339 -8.36 3.43 -14.13
CA ILE A 339 -8.88 2.05 -14.05
C ILE A 339 -8.25 1.16 -15.13
N LEU A 340 -8.04 1.68 -16.34
CA LEU A 340 -7.35 0.95 -17.40
C LEU A 340 -5.90 0.64 -17.02
N VAL A 341 -5.19 1.63 -16.47
CA VAL A 341 -3.82 1.47 -15.98
C VAL A 341 -3.79 0.45 -14.84
N LEU A 342 -4.74 0.49 -13.91
CA LEU A 342 -4.87 -0.51 -12.85
C LEU A 342 -5.03 -1.93 -13.42
N GLY A 343 -5.89 -2.13 -14.44
CA GLY A 343 -6.05 -3.43 -15.10
C GLY A 343 -4.73 -3.98 -15.67
N PHE A 344 -3.94 -3.11 -16.31
CA PHE A 344 -2.62 -3.49 -16.82
C PHE A 344 -1.64 -3.85 -15.70
N MET A 345 -1.65 -3.10 -14.59
CA MET A 345 -0.81 -3.38 -13.43
C MET A 345 -1.18 -4.69 -12.75
N VAL A 346 -2.48 -4.98 -12.59
CA VAL A 346 -2.98 -6.25 -12.04
C VAL A 346 -2.54 -7.43 -12.92
N LEU A 347 -2.61 -7.28 -14.24
CA LEU A 347 -2.13 -8.31 -15.17
C LEU A 347 -0.64 -8.58 -14.98
N LEU A 348 0.18 -7.51 -14.91
CA LEU A 348 1.62 -7.64 -14.71
C LEU A 348 1.95 -8.31 -13.37
N CYS A 349 1.32 -7.88 -12.27
CA CYS A 349 1.50 -8.48 -10.95
C CYS A 349 1.11 -9.96 -10.93
N GLY A 350 0.00 -10.32 -11.58
CA GLY A 350 -0.44 -11.70 -11.70
C GLY A 350 0.54 -12.61 -12.45
N LEU A 351 1.16 -12.10 -13.51
CA LEU A 351 2.18 -12.84 -14.27
C LEU A 351 3.49 -13.00 -13.49
N LEU A 352 3.83 -12.01 -12.67
CA LEU A 352 5.01 -12.01 -11.80
C LEU A 352 4.79 -12.79 -10.48
N GLY A 353 3.57 -13.24 -10.18
CA GLY A 353 3.26 -13.94 -8.93
C GLY A 353 3.26 -13.05 -7.69
N ILE A 354 3.26 -11.72 -7.84
CA ILE A 354 3.25 -10.76 -6.74
C ILE A 354 1.83 -10.24 -6.48
N PRO A 355 1.47 -9.89 -5.23
CA PRO A 355 0.12 -9.43 -4.91
C PRO A 355 -0.16 -8.08 -5.61
N PRO A 356 -1.28 -7.88 -6.31
CA PRO A 356 -1.55 -6.64 -7.01
C PRO A 356 -1.78 -5.47 -6.05
N SER A 357 -1.39 -4.28 -6.49
CA SER A 357 -1.57 -3.05 -5.72
C SER A 357 -2.77 -2.25 -6.22
N ASN A 358 -3.51 -1.62 -5.31
CA ASN A 358 -4.66 -0.77 -5.61
C ASN A 358 -4.51 0.62 -4.95
N GLY A 359 -5.50 1.51 -5.15
CA GLY A 359 -5.46 2.86 -4.57
C GLY A 359 -5.62 2.84 -3.06
N VAL A 360 -4.64 3.38 -2.32
CA VAL A 360 -4.64 3.35 -0.85
C VAL A 360 -5.35 4.57 -0.28
N LEU A 361 -6.39 4.31 0.51
CA LEU A 361 -7.31 5.32 1.04
C LEU A 361 -6.74 6.30 2.06
N PRO A 362 -5.98 5.91 3.11
CA PRO A 362 -5.43 6.88 4.04
C PRO A 362 -4.26 7.68 3.43
N GLN A 363 -3.46 7.05 2.58
CA GLN A 363 -2.23 7.65 2.04
C GLN A 363 -2.53 8.72 0.97
N SER A 364 -3.50 8.48 0.09
CA SER A 364 -3.84 9.41 -1.01
C SER A 364 -4.30 10.81 -0.56
N PRO A 365 -5.22 10.97 0.42
CA PRO A 365 -5.57 12.29 0.96
C PRO A 365 -4.45 12.87 1.83
N MET A 366 -3.63 12.05 2.50
CA MET A 366 -2.47 12.55 3.24
C MET A 366 -1.39 13.13 2.32
N HIS A 367 -1.15 12.49 1.17
CA HIS A 367 -0.29 13.01 0.11
C HIS A 367 -0.83 14.31 -0.48
N THR A 368 -2.15 14.38 -0.71
CA THR A 368 -2.77 15.62 -1.17
C THR A 368 -2.64 16.74 -0.13
N ARG A 369 -2.81 16.43 1.16
CA ARG A 369 -2.67 17.40 2.27
C ARG A 369 -1.23 17.83 2.52
N SER A 370 -0.24 16.96 2.32
CA SER A 370 1.18 17.33 2.48
C SER A 370 1.66 18.25 1.35
N LEU A 371 1.06 18.13 0.16
CA LEU A 371 1.31 19.00 -0.99
C LEU A 371 0.44 20.27 -0.99
N ALA A 372 -0.70 20.26 -0.29
CA ALA A 372 -1.54 21.43 -0.12
C ALA A 372 -0.90 22.39 0.90
N VAL A 373 -0.36 23.50 0.40
CA VAL A 373 0.08 24.61 1.26
C VAL A 373 -1.17 25.17 1.96
N LEU A 374 -1.35 24.83 3.24
CA LEU A 374 -2.37 25.44 4.09
C LEU A 374 -2.09 26.95 4.14
N LYS A 375 -3.09 27.73 3.73
CA LYS A 375 -3.12 29.20 3.56
C LYS A 375 -2.74 30.01 4.81
N GLY A 376 -2.36 29.38 5.93
CA GLY A 376 -2.09 29.99 7.22
C GLY A 376 -0.63 30.40 7.49
N GLN A 377 0.31 30.22 6.55
CA GLN A 377 1.72 30.61 6.72
C GLN A 377 2.23 31.68 5.74
N VAL A 378 1.36 32.28 4.93
CA VAL A 378 1.77 33.35 4.00
C VAL A 378 0.83 34.54 4.16
N SER A 379 1.02 35.29 5.26
CA SER A 379 0.49 36.66 5.36
C SER A 379 1.53 37.71 4.94
N GLU A 380 2.79 37.34 4.70
CA GLU A 380 3.85 38.28 4.33
C GLU A 380 4.81 37.66 3.32
N MET A 381 4.35 37.40 2.09
CA MET A 381 5.16 37.61 0.88
C MET A 381 4.33 37.30 -0.37
N GLN A 382 4.03 38.36 -1.11
CA GLN A 382 3.89 38.41 -2.57
C GLN A 382 3.10 37.30 -3.28
N THR A 383 1.83 37.62 -3.54
CA THR A 383 1.12 37.70 -4.84
C THR A 383 1.45 36.82 -6.06
N ASP A 384 2.29 35.78 -6.00
CA ASP A 384 2.59 34.97 -7.22
C ASP A 384 2.71 33.45 -7.06
N LEU A 385 2.57 32.89 -5.86
CA LEU A 385 2.71 31.42 -5.67
C LEU A 385 1.35 30.68 -5.63
N ARG A 386 0.57 30.79 -6.71
CA ARG A 386 -0.74 30.11 -6.86
C ARG A 386 -0.63 28.73 -7.52
N HIS A 387 0.44 27.99 -7.25
CA HIS A 387 0.67 26.63 -7.76
C HIS A 387 0.64 25.61 -6.62
N MET A 388 -0.49 24.90 -6.51
CA MET A 388 -0.51 23.60 -5.83
C MET A 388 0.39 22.65 -6.64
N LEU A 389 1.47 22.20 -6.02
CA LEU A 389 2.45 21.29 -6.60
C LEU A 389 1.85 19.89 -6.69
N ARG A 390 1.15 19.59 -7.78
CA ARG A 390 0.95 18.20 -8.19
C ARG A 390 2.26 17.72 -8.79
N THR A 391 3.05 17.02 -8.00
CA THR A 391 4.37 16.55 -8.43
C THR A 391 4.34 15.06 -8.68
N THR A 392 4.27 14.69 -9.96
CA THR A 392 4.55 13.32 -10.42
C THR A 392 5.90 12.81 -9.90
N VAL A 393 6.84 13.73 -9.63
CA VAL A 393 8.16 13.46 -9.07
C VAL A 393 8.11 12.89 -7.65
N VAL A 394 7.17 13.29 -6.78
CA VAL A 394 7.01 12.70 -5.42
C VAL A 394 6.64 11.22 -5.54
N ARG A 395 5.78 10.92 -6.51
CA ARG A 395 5.29 9.57 -6.80
C ARG A 395 6.33 8.71 -7.52
N PHE A 396 7.20 9.31 -8.32
CA PHE A 396 8.31 8.62 -9.00
C PHE A 396 9.47 8.34 -8.05
N ALA A 397 9.78 9.28 -7.15
CA ALA A 397 10.84 9.13 -6.17
C ALA A 397 10.51 8.07 -5.09
N TYR A 398 9.24 7.95 -4.70
CA TYR A 398 8.73 6.97 -3.71
C TYR A 398 9.14 5.50 -3.99
N PRO A 399 8.90 4.94 -5.19
CA PRO A 399 9.26 3.56 -5.49
C PRO A 399 10.69 3.40 -6.03
N SER A 400 11.32 4.44 -6.59
CA SER A 400 12.73 4.37 -6.97
C SER A 400 13.66 4.31 -5.74
N SER A 401 13.26 4.89 -4.60
CA SER A 401 13.99 4.76 -3.33
C SER A 401 13.85 3.41 -2.66
N LEU A 402 12.91 2.56 -3.09
CA LEU A 402 12.80 1.15 -2.68
C LEU A 402 13.84 0.24 -3.36
N PHE A 403 14.42 0.68 -4.48
CA PHE A 403 15.46 -0.05 -5.24
C PHE A 403 16.89 0.42 -4.92
N LEU A 404 17.06 1.47 -4.12
CA LEU A 404 18.38 1.87 -3.65
C LEU A 404 18.81 0.89 -2.55
N PRO A 405 20.00 0.27 -2.66
CA PRO A 405 20.51 -0.61 -1.62
C PRO A 405 20.61 0.21 -0.33
N ILE A 406 20.00 -0.30 0.74
CA ILE A 406 20.25 0.15 2.12
C ILE A 406 21.71 -0.17 2.45
#